data_AF-A0A8H9H3P4-F1
#
_entry.id   AF-A0A8H9H3P4-F1
#
_cell.length_a   1.000
_cell.length_b   1.000
_cell.length_c   1.000
_cell.angle_alpha   90.00
_cell.angle_beta   90.00
_cell.angle_gamma   90.00
#
_symmetry.space_group_name_H-M   'P 1'
#
loop_
_entity.id
_entity.type
_entity.pdbx_description
1 polymer ?
#
loop_
_entity_poly.entity_id
_entity_poly.type
_entity_poly.pdbx_seq_one_letter_code
_entity_poly.pdbx_strand_id
1 'polypeptide(L)' 'MTDSGIAAGEHLASGAGGVQTVLSPLGRLAHTPVSDHVDVFEQVLAGLEAVLASVEDAGGWQPEARGGQESGR' A
#
# COMPACT_ATOMS: atom_id res chain seq x y z
N MET A 1 21.17 12.36 -26.88
CA MET A 1 21.64 10.98 -26.65
C MET A 1 22.18 10.95 -25.23
N THR A 2 21.60 10.33 -24.23
CA THR A 2 20.50 9.36 -24.09
C THR A 2 19.99 9.55 -22.66
N ASP A 3 18.69 9.77 -22.50
CA ASP A 3 17.79 8.78 -21.91
C ASP A 3 17.83 8.80 -20.37
N SER A 4 17.22 9.83 -19.79
CA SER A 4 16.76 9.79 -18.41
C SER A 4 15.39 9.12 -18.40
N GLY A 5 15.39 7.81 -18.64
CA GLY A 5 14.25 6.94 -18.39
C GLY A 5 13.98 6.89 -16.88
N ILE A 6 13.30 7.91 -16.35
CA ILE A 6 12.63 7.78 -15.07
C ILE A 6 11.51 6.76 -15.31
N ALA A 7 11.72 5.54 -14.86
CA ALA A 7 10.70 4.52 -14.72
C ALA A 7 9.69 4.98 -13.64
N ALA A 8 8.89 5.99 -13.97
CA ALA A 8 7.79 6.49 -13.14
C ALA A 8 6.55 5.58 -13.20
N GLY A 9 6.64 4.44 -13.90
CA GLY A 9 5.49 3.59 -14.22
C GLY A 9 5.22 2.45 -13.24
N GLU A 10 6.19 2.00 -12.47
CA GLU A 10 6.08 0.69 -11.79
C GLU A 10 5.62 0.80 -10.33
N HIS A 11 5.96 1.89 -9.64
CA HIS A 11 5.57 2.09 -8.24
C HIS A 11 4.14 2.63 -8.05
N LEU A 12 3.61 3.42 -9.00
CA LEU A 12 2.24 3.96 -8.89
C LEU A 12 1.16 2.90 -9.20
N ALA A 13 1.47 1.94 -10.07
CA ALA A 13 0.57 0.82 -10.37
C ALA A 13 0.39 -0.12 -9.16
N SER A 14 1.43 -0.29 -8.34
CA SER A 14 1.41 -1.19 -7.17
C SER A 14 0.47 -0.72 -6.06
N GLY A 15 0.31 0.60 -5.85
CA GLY A 15 -0.59 1.15 -4.83
C GLY A 15 -2.04 1.31 -5.33
N ALA A 16 -2.22 1.94 -6.49
CA ALA A 16 -3.56 2.20 -7.04
C ALA A 16 -4.29 0.91 -7.47
N GLY A 17 -3.55 -0.09 -7.98
CA GLY A 17 -4.10 -1.39 -8.33
C GLY A 17 -4.52 -2.21 -7.11
N GLY A 18 -3.78 -2.10 -5.99
CA GLY A 18 -4.13 -2.71 -4.72
C GLY A 18 -5.44 -2.17 -4.15
N VAL A 19 -5.61 -0.85 -4.13
CA VAL A 19 -6.86 -0.21 -3.65
C VAL A 19 -8.05 -0.61 -4.52
N GLN A 20 -7.94 -0.60 -5.84
CA GLN A 20 -9.03 -1.04 -6.73
C GLN A 20 -9.41 -2.51 -6.50
N THR A 21 -8.42 -3.38 -6.27
CA THR A 21 -8.66 -4.79 -5.96
C THR A 21 -9.43 -4.96 -4.66
N VAL A 22 -9.02 -4.22 -3.62
CA VAL A 22 -9.68 -4.22 -2.30
C VAL A 22 -11.10 -3.67 -2.35
N LEU A 23 -11.37 -2.66 -3.20
CA LEU A 23 -12.71 -2.07 -3.34
C LEU A 23 -13.65 -2.90 -4.22
N SER A 24 -13.13 -3.83 -5.02
CA SER A 24 -13.93 -4.66 -5.93
C SER A 24 -15.16 -5.37 -5.30
N PRO A 25 -15.15 -5.81 -4.03
CA PRO A 25 -16.32 -6.43 -3.38
C PRO A 25 -17.53 -5.50 -3.26
N LEU A 26 -17.34 -4.18 -3.24
CA LEU A 26 -18.43 -3.21 -3.14
C LEU A 26 -19.43 -3.32 -4.30
N GLY A 27 -18.97 -3.78 -5.48
CA GLY A 27 -19.83 -4.00 -6.63
C GLY A 27 -20.94 -5.04 -6.39
N ARG A 28 -20.79 -5.90 -5.39
CA ARG A 28 -21.79 -6.93 -5.06
C ARG A 28 -22.96 -6.39 -4.22
N LEU A 29 -22.81 -5.23 -3.56
CA LEU A 29 -23.80 -4.70 -2.61
C LEU A 29 -25.20 -4.54 -3.23
N ALA A 30 -25.29 -4.22 -4.53
CA ALA A 30 -26.56 -4.09 -5.25
C ALA A 30 -27.37 -5.40 -5.32
N HIS A 31 -26.73 -6.54 -5.07
CA HIS A 31 -27.33 -7.87 -5.16
C HIS A 31 -27.21 -8.66 -3.85
N THR A 32 -26.67 -8.04 -2.80
CA THR A 32 -26.49 -8.63 -1.47
C THR A 32 -27.60 -8.16 -0.53
N PRO A 33 -28.22 -9.04 0.28
CA PRO A 33 -29.13 -8.62 1.35
C PRO A 33 -28.47 -7.60 2.28
N VAL A 34 -29.23 -6.62 2.78
CA VAL A 34 -28.69 -5.57 3.66
C VAL A 34 -28.08 -6.16 4.95
N SER A 35 -28.60 -7.30 5.43
CA SER A 35 -28.04 -8.04 6.57
C SER A 35 -26.57 -8.42 6.38
N ASP A 36 -26.15 -8.61 5.14
CA ASP A 36 -24.83 -9.14 4.78
C ASP A 36 -23.91 -8.02 4.25
N HIS A 37 -24.38 -6.77 4.23
CA HIS A 37 -23.56 -5.62 3.80
C HIS A 37 -22.38 -5.39 4.74
N VAL A 38 -22.57 -5.66 6.03
CA VAL A 38 -21.51 -5.53 7.04
C VAL A 38 -20.31 -6.41 6.69
N ASP A 39 -20.53 -7.67 6.33
CA ASP A 39 -19.45 -8.59 5.94
C ASP A 39 -18.67 -8.10 4.72
N VAL A 40 -19.36 -7.46 3.76
CA VAL A 40 -18.71 -6.84 2.60
C VAL A 40 -17.85 -5.65 3.02
N PHE A 41 -18.33 -4.80 3.92
CA PHE A 41 -17.56 -3.67 4.42
C PHE A 41 -16.35 -4.10 5.26
N GLU A 42 -16.50 -5.08 6.14
CA GLU A 42 -15.40 -5.64 6.94
C GLU A 42 -14.31 -6.22 6.04
N GLN A 43 -14.68 -6.95 4.99
CA GLN A 43 -13.74 -7.47 3.99
C GLN A 43 -12.94 -6.34 3.31
N VAL A 44 -13.61 -5.25 2.93
CA VAL A 44 -12.97 -4.10 2.27
C VAL A 44 -12.06 -3.36 3.25
N LEU A 45 -12.51 -3.11 4.48
CA LEU A 45 -11.75 -2.42 5.51
C LEU A 45 -10.46 -3.18 5.85
N ALA A 46 -10.54 -4.48 6.10
CA ALA A 46 -9.37 -5.32 6.36
C ALA A 46 -8.37 -5.30 5.19
N GLY A 47 -8.86 -5.28 3.95
CA GLY A 47 -7.99 -5.14 2.78
C GLY A 47 -7.30 -3.78 2.71
N LEU A 48 -7.98 -2.69 3.06
CA LEU A 48 -7.39 -1.35 3.07
C LEU A 48 -6.35 -1.21 4.17
N GLU A 49 -6.60 -1.78 5.35
CA GLU A 49 -5.61 -1.86 6.44
C GLU A 49 -4.33 -2.56 5.99
N ALA A 50 -4.45 -3.69 5.29
CA ALA A 50 -3.29 -4.40 4.74
C ALA A 50 -2.53 -3.57 3.70
N VAL A 51 -3.22 -2.85 2.83
CA VAL A 51 -2.59 -1.92 1.88
C VAL A 51 -1.84 -0.81 2.61
N LEU A 52 -2.44 -0.21 3.65
CA LEU A 52 -1.81 0.85 4.44
C LEU A 52 -0.59 0.32 5.19
N ALA A 53 -0.68 -0.85 5.82
CA ALA A 53 0.45 -1.50 6.49
C ALA A 53 1.61 -1.78 5.51
N SER A 54 1.32 -2.19 4.27
CA SER A 54 2.36 -2.41 3.26
C SER A 54 3.11 -1.13 2.87
N VAL A 55 2.46 0.03 2.97
CA VAL A 55 3.09 1.34 2.74
C VAL A 55 3.96 1.73 3.94
N GLU A 56 3.51 1.45 5.16
CA GLU A 56 4.31 1.65 6.39
C GLU A 56 5.60 0.82 6.37
N ASP A 57 5.49 -0.46 5.99
CA ASP A 57 6.64 -1.37 5.87
C ASP A 57 7.61 -0.95 4.75
N ALA A 58 7.08 -0.51 3.60
CA ALA A 58 7.89 0.00 2.50
C ALA A 58 8.55 1.36 2.82
N GLY A 59 7.91 2.15 3.70
CA GLY A 59 8.36 3.44 4.20
C GLY A 59 9.30 3.36 5.40
N GLY A 60 9.66 2.15 5.85
CA GLY A 60 10.59 1.88 6.95
C GLY A 60 11.94 2.58 6.74
N TRP A 61 12.01 3.82 7.23
CA TRP A 61 13.22 4.60 7.45
C TRP A 61 14.31 3.73 8.07
N GLN A 62 15.47 3.67 7.43
CA GLN A 62 16.71 3.37 8.14
C GLN A 62 17.02 4.56 9.07
N PRO A 63 17.02 4.38 10.40
CA PRO A 63 17.69 5.32 11.27
C PRO A 63 19.19 5.09 11.07
N GLU A 64 19.78 5.89 10.19
CA GLU A 64 21.15 6.40 10.30
C GLU A 64 22.15 5.58 11.13
N ALA A 65 22.65 4.49 10.55
CA ALA A 65 23.90 3.86 10.98
C ALA A 65 25.12 4.63 10.44
N ARG A 66 25.22 5.94 10.75
CA ARG A 66 26.46 6.74 10.55
C ARG A 66 26.62 7.80 11.64
N GLY A 67 26.71 7.35 12.88
CA GLY A 67 27.24 8.14 13.99
C GLY A 67 28.27 7.31 14.76
N GLY A 68 29.55 7.70 14.68
CA GLY A 68 30.57 7.21 15.62
C GLY A 68 31.75 6.41 15.02
N GLN A 69 32.42 6.93 13.99
CA GLN A 69 33.86 6.70 13.86
C GLN A 69 34.60 8.01 14.18
N GLU A 70 34.60 8.36 15.46
CA GLU A 70 35.64 9.21 16.04
C GLU A 70 36.45 8.33 16.99
N SER A 71 37.22 7.40 16.39
CA SER A 71 38.24 6.65 17.11
C SER A 71 39.48 7.51 17.16
N GLY A 72 39.76 8.03 18.35
CA GLY A 72 40.90 8.89 18.61
C GLY A 72 42.23 8.33 18.10
N ARG A 73 43.04 9.24 17.58
CA ARG A 73 44.50 9.29 17.73
C ARG A 73 44.95 10.74 17.70
#